data_AF-A0A5N6V301-F1
#
_entry.id   AF-A0A5N6V301-F1
#
_cell.length_a   1.000
_cell.length_b   1.000
_cell.length_c   1.000
_cell.angle_alpha   90.00
_cell.angle_beta   90.00
_cell.angle_gamma   90.00
#
_symmetry.space_group_name_H-M   'P 1'
#
loop_
_entity.id
_entity.type
_entity.pdbx_description
1 polymer ?
#
loop_
_entity_poly.entity_id
_entity_poly.type
_entity_poly.pdbx_seq_one_letter_code
_entity_poly.pdbx_strand_id
1 'polypeptide(L)'
;MVRFGVLNAKQWFSHVSGGPMRGSDEDKNFNILVSRVACIAKLQHKSIGYSGPLSRQLLCYRSLVSEVRVTLRNLIEVVLTGLLLSGDADRDRDDWTGLSVKLPFIDDNDCGLGIAVRTYLDDLPVQADPTSSEARAEVKSKGKEWFQHSDSFTGNLDLAFKLWDAVYKGTQHAGREFKDGKLFGDANSWLAERR
;
A
#
# COMPACT_ATOMS: atom_id res chain seq x y z
N MET A 1 4.63 9.75 4.73
CA MET A 1 3.95 8.79 5.65
C MET A 1 4.87 8.24 6.73
N VAL A 2 6.02 7.64 6.38
CA VAL A 2 7.00 7.11 7.36
C VAL A 2 7.44 8.18 8.39
N ARG A 3 7.86 9.36 7.92
CA ARG A 3 8.24 10.49 8.78
C ARG A 3 7.15 10.90 9.76
N PHE A 4 5.88 10.84 9.35
CA PHE A 4 4.73 11.20 10.19
C PHE A 4 4.32 10.06 11.14
N GLY A 5 5.05 8.95 11.16
CA GLY A 5 4.69 7.77 11.92
C GLY A 5 3.36 7.16 11.45
N VAL A 6 2.94 7.40 10.21
CA VAL A 6 1.66 6.88 9.68
C VAL A 6 1.82 5.49 9.04
N LEU A 7 3.02 5.17 8.56
CA LEU A 7 3.33 3.88 7.97
C LEU A 7 4.15 3.06 8.97
N ASN A 8 3.45 2.23 9.75
CA ASN A 8 4.01 1.40 10.82
C ASN A 8 3.13 0.15 11.05
N ALA A 9 3.51 -0.72 11.98
CA ALA A 9 2.76 -1.94 12.35
C ALA A 9 1.79 -1.74 13.54
N LYS A 10 1.64 -0.53 14.08
CA LYS A 10 0.81 -0.26 15.28
C LYS A 10 -0.66 -0.59 15.02
N GLN A 11 -1.28 -1.28 15.97
CA GLN A 11 -2.68 -1.65 15.93
C GLN A 11 -3.58 -0.46 16.33
N TRP A 12 -3.88 0.43 15.38
CA TRP A 12 -4.75 1.59 15.65
C TRP A 12 -6.24 1.26 15.66
N PHE A 13 -6.63 0.23 14.89
CA PHE A 13 -8.03 -0.12 14.67
C PHE A 13 -8.32 -1.50 15.30
N SER A 14 -7.87 -1.70 16.54
CA SER A 14 -8.03 -2.98 17.26
C SER A 14 -9.49 -3.41 17.48
N HIS A 15 -10.41 -2.45 17.45
CA HIS A 15 -11.85 -2.67 17.63
C HIS A 15 -12.58 -3.07 16.33
N VAL A 16 -11.90 -3.11 15.18
CA VAL A 16 -12.51 -3.52 13.90
C VAL A 16 -11.84 -4.79 13.35
N SER A 17 -12.63 -5.57 12.61
CA SER A 17 -12.22 -6.85 12.03
C SER A 17 -11.39 -6.71 10.75
N GLY A 18 -10.77 -7.83 10.35
CA GLY A 18 -10.11 -7.97 9.05
C GLY A 18 -8.60 -7.66 9.04
N GLY A 19 -7.96 -7.63 10.21
CA GLY A 19 -6.50 -7.73 10.32
C GLY A 19 -6.00 -9.17 10.06
N PRO A 20 -4.67 -9.39 10.00
CA PRO A 20 -4.09 -10.72 9.93
C PRO A 20 -4.52 -11.60 11.12
N MET A 21 -4.90 -12.85 10.85
CA MET A 21 -5.46 -13.78 11.84
C MET A 21 -4.60 -15.02 12.06
N ARG A 22 -3.75 -15.39 11.10
CA ARG A 22 -2.97 -16.63 11.10
C ARG A 22 -1.49 -16.36 11.31
N GLY A 23 -0.75 -17.40 11.69
CA GLY A 23 0.67 -17.33 12.04
C GLY A 23 0.92 -16.83 13.46
N SER A 24 2.20 -16.63 13.76
CA SER A 24 2.67 -16.02 15.01
C SER A 24 2.28 -14.54 15.10
N ASP A 25 2.40 -13.94 16.28
CA ASP A 25 2.12 -12.50 16.43
C ASP A 25 3.12 -11.63 15.65
N GLU A 26 4.33 -12.14 15.42
CA GLU A 26 5.32 -11.54 14.54
C GLU A 26 4.88 -11.58 13.07
N ASP A 27 4.41 -12.75 12.59
CA ASP A 27 3.84 -12.88 11.23
C ASP A 27 2.70 -11.90 11.01
N LYS A 28 1.79 -11.76 11.99
CA LYS A 28 0.66 -10.83 11.92
C LYS A 28 1.14 -9.38 11.87
N ASN A 29 2.15 -9.01 12.65
CA ASN A 29 2.72 -7.66 12.67
C ASN A 29 3.44 -7.31 11.35
N PHE A 30 4.17 -8.24 10.76
CA PHE A 30 4.82 -8.02 9.46
C PHE A 30 3.80 -8.00 8.32
N ASN A 31 2.83 -8.91 8.32
CA ASN A 31 1.75 -8.92 7.35
C ASN A 31 0.98 -7.59 7.33
N ILE A 32 0.57 -7.05 8.49
CA ILE A 32 -0.16 -5.77 8.51
C ILE A 32 0.72 -4.61 8.01
N LEU A 33 2.01 -4.62 8.31
CA LEU A 33 2.94 -3.59 7.83
C LEU A 33 3.07 -3.61 6.30
N VAL A 34 3.33 -4.79 5.72
CA VAL A 34 3.45 -4.96 4.26
C VAL A 34 2.12 -4.62 3.56
N SER A 35 1.00 -5.04 4.13
CA SER A 35 -0.34 -4.75 3.61
C SER A 35 -0.68 -3.26 3.63
N ARG A 36 -0.22 -2.53 4.66
CA ARG A 36 -0.37 -1.06 4.73
C ARG A 36 0.46 -0.34 3.68
N VAL A 37 1.68 -0.82 3.40
CA VAL A 37 2.48 -0.30 2.28
C VAL A 37 1.73 -0.48 0.97
N ALA A 38 1.12 -1.64 0.75
CA ALA A 38 0.34 -1.93 -0.43
C ALA A 38 -0.92 -1.05 -0.60
N CYS A 39 -1.50 -0.51 0.47
CA CYS A 39 -2.60 0.47 0.40
C CYS A 39 -2.22 1.84 -0.21
N ILE A 40 -0.93 2.07 -0.52
CA ILE A 40 -0.49 3.27 -1.24
C ILE A 40 -0.73 3.14 -2.76
N ALA A 41 -0.91 1.91 -3.26
CA ALA A 41 -1.22 1.65 -4.66
C ALA A 41 -2.61 1.02 -4.81
N LYS A 42 -3.04 0.91 -6.06
CA LYS A 42 -4.38 0.45 -6.45
C LYS A 42 -4.37 -1.02 -6.87
N LEU A 43 -5.42 -1.76 -6.55
CA LEU A 43 -5.64 -3.08 -7.12
C LEU A 43 -5.95 -2.94 -8.62
N GLN A 44 -5.25 -3.68 -9.48
CA GLN A 44 -5.58 -3.81 -10.89
C GLN A 44 -6.70 -4.83 -11.06
N HIS A 45 -7.88 -4.34 -11.42
CA HIS A 45 -9.09 -5.12 -11.61
C HIS A 45 -9.94 -4.54 -12.74
N LYS A 46 -10.80 -5.39 -13.31
CA LYS A 46 -11.79 -4.99 -14.31
C LYS A 46 -12.67 -3.86 -13.79
N SER A 47 -13.18 -2.98 -14.66
CA SER A 47 -14.08 -1.87 -14.29
C SER A 47 -15.49 -2.35 -13.90
N ILE A 48 -15.53 -3.15 -12.86
CA ILE A 48 -16.67 -3.70 -12.15
C ILE A 48 -16.38 -3.52 -10.66
N GLY A 49 -17.40 -3.32 -9.85
CA GLY A 49 -17.23 -3.04 -8.43
C GLY A 49 -16.30 -4.04 -7.73
N TYR A 50 -15.62 -3.59 -6.67
CA TYR A 50 -14.71 -4.43 -5.91
C TYR A 50 -15.40 -5.72 -5.45
N SER A 51 -14.79 -6.86 -5.78
CA SER A 51 -15.27 -8.18 -5.40
C SER A 51 -14.09 -8.96 -4.80
N GLY A 52 -14.03 -8.93 -3.47
CA GLY A 52 -13.04 -9.65 -2.69
C GLY A 52 -13.30 -9.55 -1.19
N PRO A 53 -12.42 -10.10 -0.35
CA PRO A 53 -12.58 -10.07 1.10
C PRO A 53 -12.70 -8.63 1.63
N LEU A 54 -13.42 -8.44 2.74
CA LEU A 54 -13.50 -7.17 3.43
C LEU A 54 -12.46 -7.10 4.56
N SER A 55 -11.67 -6.04 4.59
CA SER A 55 -10.87 -5.67 5.77
C SER A 55 -11.29 -4.30 6.28
N ARG A 56 -12.00 -4.26 7.41
CA ARG A 56 -12.37 -2.98 8.04
C ARG A 56 -11.12 -2.24 8.53
N GLN A 57 -10.10 -2.96 8.98
CA GLN A 57 -8.83 -2.36 9.38
C GLN A 57 -8.12 -1.62 8.24
N LEU A 58 -8.00 -2.25 7.07
CA LEU A 58 -7.35 -1.61 5.91
C LEU A 58 -8.26 -0.54 5.28
N LEU A 59 -9.58 -0.68 5.37
CA LEU A 59 -10.52 0.36 4.99
C LEU A 59 -10.40 1.61 5.88
N CYS A 60 -10.25 1.44 7.19
CA CYS A 60 -9.95 2.56 8.10
C CYS A 60 -8.58 3.18 7.80
N TYR A 61 -7.57 2.34 7.53
CA TYR A 61 -6.22 2.81 7.17
C TYR A 61 -6.21 3.64 5.89
N ARG A 62 -7.03 3.27 4.91
CA ARG A 62 -7.21 4.02 3.65
C ARG A 62 -7.56 5.48 3.88
N SER A 63 -8.36 5.80 4.90
CA SER A 63 -8.66 7.20 5.24
C SER A 63 -7.40 8.00 5.58
N LEU A 64 -6.42 7.39 6.26
CA LEU A 64 -5.15 8.05 6.59
C LEU A 64 -4.26 8.24 5.36
N VAL A 65 -4.23 7.25 4.48
CA VAL A 65 -3.52 7.35 3.19
C VAL A 65 -4.14 8.46 2.33
N SER A 66 -5.48 8.50 2.27
CA SER A 66 -6.25 9.52 1.56
C SER A 66 -5.97 10.91 2.08
N GLU A 67 -5.93 11.11 3.39
CA GLU A 67 -5.65 12.42 4.00
C GLU A 67 -4.25 12.93 3.63
N VAL A 68 -3.24 12.07 3.68
CA VAL A 68 -1.88 12.42 3.27
C VAL A 68 -1.82 12.77 1.79
N ARG A 69 -2.49 11.99 0.93
CA ARG A 69 -2.57 12.26 -0.52
C ARG A 69 -3.21 13.62 -0.80
N VAL A 70 -4.39 13.88 -0.22
CA VAL A 70 -5.13 15.13 -0.41
C VAL A 70 -4.31 16.31 0.09
N THR A 71 -3.65 16.19 1.25
CA THR A 71 -2.78 17.24 1.76
C THR A 71 -1.61 17.54 0.81
N LEU A 72 -0.97 16.51 0.26
CA LEU A 72 0.11 16.68 -0.73
C LEU A 72 -0.41 17.33 -2.02
N ARG A 73 -1.59 16.93 -2.49
CA ARG A 73 -2.26 17.54 -3.65
C ARG A 73 -2.52 19.03 -3.42
N ASN A 74 -3.15 19.37 -2.30
CA ASN A 74 -3.45 20.75 -1.92
C ASN A 74 -2.18 21.59 -1.83
N LEU A 75 -1.11 21.06 -1.23
CA LEU A 75 0.17 21.77 -1.14
C LEU A 75 0.73 22.11 -2.53
N ILE A 76 0.70 21.17 -3.46
CA ILE A 76 1.21 21.38 -4.82
C ILE A 76 0.36 22.41 -5.57
N GLU A 77 -0.96 22.37 -5.42
CA GLU A 77 -1.86 23.37 -6.03
C GLU A 77 -1.65 24.77 -5.44
N VAL A 78 -1.41 24.88 -4.13
CA VAL A 78 -1.06 26.17 -3.49
C VAL A 78 0.29 26.69 -3.98
N VAL A 79 1.30 25.82 -4.12
CA VAL A 79 2.61 26.20 -4.67
C VAL A 79 2.47 26.67 -6.12
N LEU A 80 1.73 25.94 -6.97
CA LEU A 80 1.47 26.34 -8.35
C LEU A 80 0.76 27.70 -8.41
N THR A 81 -0.26 27.90 -7.58
CA THR A 81 -0.98 29.17 -7.47
C THR A 81 -0.03 30.30 -7.09
N GLY A 82 0.86 30.06 -6.13
CA GLY A 82 1.90 31.01 -5.74
C GLY A 82 2.81 31.39 -6.91
N LEU A 83 3.32 30.42 -7.66
CA LEU A 83 4.18 30.68 -8.83
C LEU A 83 3.46 31.54 -9.89
N LEU A 84 2.19 31.26 -10.17
CA LEU A 84 1.39 32.02 -11.13
C LEU A 84 1.12 33.45 -10.66
N LEU A 85 0.78 33.64 -9.38
CA LEU A 85 0.46 34.96 -8.81
C LEU A 85 1.70 35.84 -8.63
N SER A 86 2.85 35.26 -8.31
CA SER A 86 4.12 35.97 -8.20
C SER A 86 4.72 36.35 -9.55
N GLY A 87 4.21 35.79 -10.66
CA GLY A 87 4.77 35.98 -12.00
C GLY A 87 6.01 35.12 -12.28
N ASP A 88 6.29 34.13 -11.43
CA ASP A 88 7.38 33.15 -11.60
C ASP A 88 7.00 32.04 -12.61
N ALA A 89 5.77 32.07 -13.11
CA ALA A 89 5.27 31.19 -14.16
C ALA A 89 4.46 31.98 -15.20
N ASP A 90 4.51 31.52 -16.45
CA ASP A 90 3.74 32.09 -17.54
C ASP A 90 2.23 31.94 -17.29
N ARG A 91 1.47 33.00 -17.57
CA ARG A 91 0.02 33.08 -17.41
C ARG A 91 -0.71 33.17 -18.74
N ASP A 92 -0.02 33.43 -19.85
CA ASP A 92 -0.61 33.44 -21.18
C ASP A 92 -0.73 32.00 -21.69
N ARG A 93 -1.76 31.31 -21.21
CA ARG A 93 -1.94 29.85 -21.39
C ARG A 93 -3.39 29.52 -21.71
N ASP A 94 -3.58 28.48 -22.52
CA ASP A 94 -4.87 27.88 -22.87
C ASP A 94 -5.04 26.45 -22.31
N ASP A 95 -4.01 25.88 -21.68
CA ASP A 95 -3.93 24.48 -21.27
C ASP A 95 -4.28 24.20 -19.79
N TRP A 96 -5.04 25.08 -19.13
CA TRP A 96 -5.33 25.04 -17.69
C TRP A 96 -5.84 23.68 -17.17
N THR A 97 -6.77 23.05 -17.89
CA THR A 97 -7.28 21.72 -17.54
C THR A 97 -6.18 20.67 -17.62
N GLY A 98 -5.36 20.73 -18.68
CA GLY A 98 -4.23 19.82 -18.87
C GLY A 98 -3.19 19.98 -17.77
N LEU A 99 -2.90 21.21 -17.35
CA LEU A 99 -2.01 21.50 -16.23
C LEU A 99 -2.52 20.86 -14.93
N SER A 100 -3.80 21.06 -14.59
CA SER A 100 -4.40 20.51 -13.38
C SER A 100 -4.39 18.98 -13.35
N VAL A 101 -4.70 18.32 -14.48
CA VAL A 101 -4.69 16.85 -14.58
C VAL A 101 -3.28 16.27 -14.47
N LYS A 102 -2.26 16.98 -14.97
CA LYS A 102 -0.85 16.54 -14.92
C LYS A 102 -0.22 16.67 -13.54
N LEU A 103 -0.79 17.48 -12.64
CA LEU A 103 -0.30 17.55 -11.28
C LEU A 103 -0.39 16.17 -10.60
N PRO A 104 0.60 15.79 -9.78
CA PRO A 104 0.60 14.49 -9.11
C PRO A 104 -0.54 14.37 -8.09
N PHE A 105 -0.77 13.15 -7.61
CA PHE A 105 -1.77 12.81 -6.59
C PHE A 105 -3.23 13.06 -6.99
N ILE A 106 -3.53 13.11 -8.30
CA ILE A 106 -4.92 13.22 -8.78
C ILE A 106 -5.72 11.95 -8.52
N ASP A 107 -5.13 10.79 -8.79
CA ASP A 107 -5.77 9.50 -8.61
C ASP A 107 -5.94 9.16 -7.13
N ASP A 108 -7.11 8.61 -6.79
CA ASP A 108 -7.38 8.19 -5.43
C ASP A 108 -6.77 6.83 -5.12
N ASN A 109 -6.41 6.65 -3.85
CA ASN A 109 -5.92 5.37 -3.35
C ASN A 109 -7.11 4.49 -2.93
N ASP A 110 -6.96 3.17 -3.09
CA ASP A 110 -7.86 2.19 -2.50
C ASP A 110 -7.12 1.26 -1.53
N CYS A 111 -7.86 0.41 -0.83
CA CYS A 111 -7.27 -0.61 0.04
C CYS A 111 -7.23 -2.00 -0.60
N GLY A 112 -7.71 -2.16 -1.85
CA GLY A 112 -7.88 -3.45 -2.49
C GLY A 112 -6.56 -4.19 -2.63
N LEU A 113 -5.49 -3.50 -3.01
CA LEU A 113 -4.17 -4.10 -3.13
C LEU A 113 -3.62 -4.55 -1.78
N GLY A 114 -3.82 -3.73 -0.74
CA GLY A 114 -3.49 -4.09 0.64
C GLY A 114 -4.25 -5.32 1.13
N ILE A 115 -5.54 -5.45 0.78
CA ILE A 115 -6.34 -6.63 1.13
C ILE A 115 -5.84 -7.87 0.38
N ALA A 116 -5.46 -7.74 -0.89
CA ALA A 116 -4.87 -8.84 -1.66
C ALA A 116 -3.58 -9.37 -1.04
N VAL A 117 -2.66 -8.46 -0.70
CA VAL A 117 -1.41 -8.80 0.00
C VAL A 117 -1.69 -9.44 1.36
N ARG A 118 -2.59 -8.83 2.16
CA ARG A 118 -2.99 -9.38 3.45
C ARG A 118 -3.55 -10.78 3.32
N THR A 119 -4.37 -11.01 2.30
CA THR A 119 -5.02 -12.31 2.08
C THR A 119 -4.01 -13.38 1.71
N TYR A 120 -3.08 -13.07 0.80
CA TYR A 120 -1.99 -13.96 0.44
C TYR A 120 -1.11 -14.31 1.65
N LEU A 121 -0.61 -13.31 2.36
CA LEU A 121 0.31 -13.50 3.49
C LEU A 121 -0.35 -14.17 4.70
N ASP A 122 -1.67 -14.04 4.85
CA ASP A 122 -2.44 -14.68 5.93
C ASP A 122 -2.81 -16.13 5.59
N ASP A 123 -2.83 -16.52 4.31
CA ASP A 123 -3.09 -17.91 3.91
C ASP A 123 -1.82 -18.78 3.88
N LEU A 124 -0.63 -18.19 3.66
CA LEU A 124 0.64 -18.92 3.69
C LEU A 124 0.87 -19.78 4.95
N PRO A 125 0.59 -19.32 6.19
CA PRO A 125 0.81 -20.13 7.39
C PRO A 125 -0.05 -21.40 7.49
N VAL A 126 -1.03 -21.60 6.60
CA VAL A 126 -1.81 -22.85 6.53
C VAL A 126 -1.02 -23.97 5.85
N GLN A 127 -0.03 -23.61 5.04
CA GLN A 127 0.83 -24.56 4.34
C GLN A 127 1.82 -25.20 5.32
N ALA A 128 2.15 -26.48 5.08
CA ALA A 128 3.10 -27.21 5.94
C ALA A 128 4.49 -26.55 5.95
N ASP A 129 4.91 -26.00 4.80
CA ASP A 129 6.12 -25.20 4.66
C ASP A 129 5.79 -23.87 3.96
N PRO A 130 5.47 -22.81 4.72
CA PRO A 130 5.06 -21.51 4.18
C PRO A 130 6.12 -20.75 3.35
N THR A 131 7.39 -21.16 3.41
CA THR A 131 8.49 -20.49 2.68
C THR A 131 8.91 -21.24 1.42
N SER A 132 8.43 -22.48 1.23
CA SER A 132 8.67 -23.26 0.02
C SER A 132 8.14 -22.59 -1.25
N SER A 133 8.75 -22.89 -2.40
CA SER A 133 8.27 -22.43 -3.71
C SER A 133 6.86 -22.97 -4.01
N GLU A 134 6.59 -24.20 -3.60
CA GLU A 134 5.36 -24.92 -3.86
C GLU A 134 4.20 -24.29 -3.10
N ALA A 135 4.38 -24.01 -1.80
CA ALA A 135 3.38 -23.33 -0.98
C ALA A 135 3.02 -21.95 -1.54
N ARG A 136 4.03 -21.15 -1.92
CA ARG A 136 3.80 -19.82 -2.51
C ARG A 136 3.04 -19.91 -3.83
N ALA A 137 3.39 -20.86 -4.70
CA ALA A 137 2.70 -21.09 -5.96
C ALA A 137 1.25 -21.53 -5.74
N GLU A 138 1.01 -22.44 -4.80
CA GLU A 138 -0.32 -22.93 -4.46
C GLU A 138 -1.21 -21.79 -3.94
N VAL A 139 -0.74 -21.00 -2.97
CA VAL A 139 -1.52 -19.91 -2.40
C VAL A 139 -1.76 -18.79 -3.43
N LYS A 140 -0.79 -18.49 -4.30
CA LYS A 140 -0.99 -17.56 -5.43
C LYS A 140 -2.09 -18.04 -6.38
N SER A 141 -2.20 -19.36 -6.60
CA SER A 141 -3.22 -19.93 -7.49
C SER A 141 -4.65 -19.74 -6.96
N LYS A 142 -4.84 -19.78 -5.63
CA LYS A 142 -6.13 -19.51 -4.94
C LYS A 142 -6.60 -18.07 -5.09
N GLY A 143 -5.72 -17.15 -5.48
CA GLY A 143 -6.02 -15.73 -5.66
C GLY A 143 -7.24 -15.43 -6.54
N LYS A 144 -7.52 -16.27 -7.54
CA LYS A 144 -8.70 -16.13 -8.40
C LYS A 144 -10.02 -16.37 -7.68
N GLU A 145 -10.02 -17.17 -6.62
CA GLU A 145 -11.21 -17.45 -5.81
C GLU A 145 -11.57 -16.22 -4.95
N TRP A 146 -10.56 -15.54 -4.41
CA TRP A 146 -10.74 -14.35 -3.59
C TRP A 146 -10.94 -13.07 -4.40
N PHE A 147 -10.27 -12.94 -5.55
CA PHE A 147 -10.26 -11.74 -6.38
C PHE A 147 -10.60 -12.08 -7.83
N GLN A 148 -11.83 -12.56 -8.05
CA GLN A 148 -12.35 -13.07 -9.33
C GLN A 148 -12.26 -12.06 -10.49
N HIS A 149 -12.18 -10.78 -10.16
CA HIS A 149 -12.19 -9.68 -11.12
C HIS A 149 -10.86 -8.94 -11.21
N SER A 150 -9.84 -9.40 -10.48
CA SER A 150 -8.47 -8.92 -10.66
C SER A 150 -7.95 -9.30 -12.06
N ASP A 151 -7.17 -8.43 -12.67
CA ASP A 151 -6.57 -8.72 -13.99
C ASP A 151 -5.53 -9.83 -13.86
N SER A 152 -4.72 -9.75 -12.80
CA SER A 152 -3.79 -10.79 -12.37
C SER A 152 -3.54 -10.67 -10.88
N PHE A 153 -3.94 -11.68 -10.10
CA PHE A 153 -3.65 -11.68 -8.66
C PHE A 153 -2.14 -11.68 -8.39
N THR A 154 -1.39 -12.53 -9.10
CA THR A 154 0.07 -12.57 -9.00
C THR A 154 0.71 -11.27 -9.43
N GLY A 155 0.24 -10.66 -10.53
CA GLY A 155 0.76 -9.36 -10.99
C GLY A 155 0.51 -8.24 -9.99
N ASN A 156 -0.64 -8.26 -9.30
CA ASN A 156 -0.92 -7.36 -8.19
C ASN A 156 0.04 -7.58 -7.01
N LEU A 157 0.30 -8.83 -6.62
CA LEU A 157 1.28 -9.12 -5.57
C LEU A 157 2.68 -8.64 -5.96
N ASP A 158 3.11 -8.87 -7.20
CA ASP A 158 4.41 -8.40 -7.70
C ASP A 158 4.51 -6.86 -7.67
N LEU A 159 3.44 -6.15 -8.05
CA LEU A 159 3.36 -4.70 -7.92
C LEU A 159 3.53 -4.27 -6.46
N ALA A 160 2.81 -4.91 -5.55
CA ALA A 160 2.88 -4.60 -4.13
C ALA A 160 4.27 -4.87 -3.52
N PHE A 161 4.94 -5.95 -3.93
CA PHE A 161 6.28 -6.28 -3.44
C PHE A 161 7.36 -5.35 -4.03
N LYS A 162 7.21 -4.90 -5.27
CA LYS A 162 8.06 -3.83 -5.83
C LYS A 162 7.86 -2.51 -5.08
N LEU A 163 6.62 -2.19 -4.72
CA LEU A 163 6.32 -1.03 -3.89
C LEU A 163 6.93 -1.15 -2.50
N TRP A 164 6.86 -2.33 -1.89
CA TRP A 164 7.56 -2.64 -0.64
C TRP A 164 9.06 -2.37 -0.77
N ASP A 165 9.73 -2.91 -1.80
CA ASP A 165 11.16 -2.70 -2.01
C ASP A 165 11.52 -1.22 -2.14
N ALA A 166 10.71 -0.44 -2.85
CA ALA A 166 10.92 1.00 -3.00
C ALA A 166 10.77 1.74 -1.66
N VAL A 167 9.73 1.42 -0.88
CA VAL A 167 9.52 2.00 0.45
C VAL A 167 10.64 1.60 1.40
N TYR A 168 11.01 0.32 1.44
CA TYR A 168 12.10 -0.19 2.27
C TYR A 168 13.41 0.53 1.95
N LYS A 169 13.79 0.66 0.67
CA LYS A 169 14.96 1.45 0.26
C LYS A 169 14.88 2.89 0.78
N GLY A 170 13.72 3.53 0.67
CA GLY A 170 13.48 4.85 1.24
C GLY A 170 13.69 4.90 2.76
N THR A 171 13.29 3.86 3.49
CA THR A 171 13.52 3.77 4.94
C THR A 171 15.00 3.64 5.32
N GLN A 172 15.83 3.04 4.47
CA GLN A 172 17.28 2.91 4.72
C GLN A 172 18.01 4.26 4.62
N HIS A 173 17.43 5.23 3.91
CA HIS A 173 17.93 6.59 3.79
C HIS A 173 17.15 7.59 4.67
N ALA A 174 16.25 7.11 5.52
CA ALA A 174 15.53 7.99 6.43
C ALA A 174 16.47 8.53 7.52
N GLY A 175 16.30 9.80 7.87
CA GLY A 175 17.10 10.45 8.91
C GLY A 175 16.84 9.88 10.30
N ARG A 176 17.59 10.37 11.30
CA ARG A 176 17.54 9.91 12.71
C ARG A 176 16.16 9.94 13.37
N GLU A 177 15.21 10.69 12.81
CA GLU A 177 13.82 10.76 13.28
C GLU A 177 13.04 9.46 13.04
N PHE A 178 13.47 8.64 12.08
CA PHE A 178 12.83 7.36 11.80
C PHE A 178 13.35 6.26 12.73
N LYS A 179 12.49 5.82 13.64
CA LYS A 179 12.83 4.86 14.70
C LYS A 179 12.49 3.40 14.36
N ASP A 180 11.69 3.17 13.32
CA ASP A 180 11.20 1.83 12.97
C ASP A 180 12.10 1.11 11.95
N GLY A 181 13.36 1.56 11.77
CA GLY A 181 14.27 0.97 10.77
C GLY A 181 14.55 -0.51 10.98
N LYS A 182 14.71 -0.94 12.24
CA LYS A 182 14.85 -2.36 12.59
C LYS A 182 13.60 -3.15 12.19
N LEU A 183 12.41 -2.66 12.55
CA LEU A 183 11.13 -3.30 12.22
C LEU A 183 10.98 -3.52 10.70
N PHE A 184 11.33 -2.51 9.89
CA PHE A 184 11.29 -2.64 8.43
C PHE A 184 12.35 -3.62 7.90
N GLY A 185 13.52 -3.69 8.52
CA GLY A 185 14.56 -4.68 8.20
C GLY A 185 14.10 -6.11 8.48
N ASP A 186 13.55 -6.35 9.66
CA ASP A 186 13.05 -7.66 10.07
C ASP A 186 11.88 -8.11 9.17
N ALA A 187 10.92 -7.21 8.92
CA ALA A 187 9.81 -7.46 7.99
C ALA A 187 10.27 -7.73 6.56
N ASN A 188 11.34 -7.05 6.10
CA ASN A 188 11.89 -7.26 4.76
C ASN A 188 12.52 -8.65 4.61
N SER A 189 13.29 -9.09 5.60
CA SER A 189 13.86 -10.44 5.64
C SER A 189 12.76 -11.50 5.66
N TRP A 190 11.74 -11.30 6.51
CA TRP A 190 10.58 -12.18 6.60
C TRP A 190 9.80 -12.29 5.27
N LEU A 191 9.60 -11.14 4.60
CA LEU A 191 8.88 -11.09 3.33
C LEU A 191 9.69 -11.73 2.19
N ALA A 192 11.02 -11.64 2.22
CA ALA A 192 11.89 -12.19 1.17
C ALA A 192 11.68 -13.70 0.97
N GLU A 193 11.44 -14.44 2.06
CA GLU A 193 11.15 -15.88 2.02
C GLU A 193 9.73 -16.17 1.49
N ARG A 194 8.80 -15.23 1.64
CA ARG A 194 7.35 -15.43 1.43
C ARG A 194 6.80 -14.82 0.14
N ARG A 195 7.59 -14.05 -0.61
CA ARG A 195 7.17 -13.43 -1.88
C ARG A 195 7.42 -14.29 -3.11
#